data_AF-A0A914X1Z4-F1
#
_entry.id   AF-A0A914X1Z4-F1
#
_cell.length_a   1.000
_cell.length_b   1.000
_cell.length_c   1.000
_cell.angle_alpha   90.00
_cell.angle_beta   90.00
_cell.angle_gamma   90.00
#
_symmetry.space_group_name_H-M   'P 1'
#
loop_
_entity.id
_entity.type
_entity.pdbx_description
1 polymer ?
#
loop_
_entity_poly.entity_id
_entity_poly.type
_entity_poly.pdbx_seq_one_letter_code
_entity_poly.pdbx_strand_id
1 'polypeptide(L)'
;MNEEYSESSTNDSEKEDEHTNPNENLSNDNYMNCNAPTQDKLDNEAISGKYEIEPEKLEIIKVIREGYYSDVHIGMLSLPIGNIPVAVKAAKTKTGAKNWEESEDIRKRQRQALRDELSIFAHLQSSTAGGHENVLKLLGATTTIRTDFCLMTEYCECGSMDRFLQAKWKNGHFEDELVFEANENKIVWKV
;
A
#
# COMPACT_ATOMS: atom_id res chain seq x y z
N MET A 1 -33.13 50.14 -57.98
CA MET A 1 -33.99 49.48 -58.99
C MET A 1 -33.10 48.54 -59.78
N ASN A 2 -33.49 47.26 -59.76
CA ASN A 2 -33.17 46.15 -60.66
C ASN A 2 -31.70 45.76 -60.80
N GLU A 3 -31.31 44.62 -60.23
CA GLU A 3 -31.45 43.23 -60.75
C GLU A 3 -30.19 42.85 -61.52
N GLU A 4 -29.46 41.84 -61.04
CA GLU A 4 -29.35 40.55 -61.74
C GLU A 4 -28.24 39.70 -61.10
N TYR A 5 -28.58 38.44 -60.87
CA TYR A 5 -27.67 37.34 -60.54
C TYR A 5 -26.86 36.96 -61.77
N SER A 6 -25.60 36.56 -61.59
CA SER A 6 -24.89 35.63 -62.49
C SER A 6 -23.74 34.95 -61.73
N GLU A 7 -23.82 33.63 -61.66
CA GLU A 7 -22.78 32.73 -61.15
C GLU A 7 -21.55 32.74 -62.05
N SER A 8 -20.35 32.56 -61.47
CA SER A 8 -19.31 31.79 -62.13
C SER A 8 -18.35 31.19 -61.10
N SER A 9 -18.18 29.88 -61.24
CA SER A 9 -17.21 29.03 -60.56
C SER A 9 -15.77 29.36 -60.98
N THR A 10 -14.83 29.27 -60.05
CA THR A 10 -13.48 28.70 -60.32
C THR A 10 -12.83 28.32 -59.00
N ASN A 11 -12.48 27.03 -58.92
CA ASN A 11 -11.54 26.51 -57.94
C ASN A 11 -10.16 27.14 -58.18
N ASP A 12 -9.49 27.58 -57.12
CA ASP A 12 -8.04 27.41 -57.04
C ASP A 12 -7.53 27.48 -55.59
N SER A 13 -7.04 26.31 -55.15
CA SER A 13 -5.70 26.15 -54.61
C SER A 13 -5.33 26.84 -53.29
N GLU A 14 -5.50 26.06 -52.21
CA GLU A 14 -4.47 25.72 -51.22
C GLU A 14 -3.51 26.82 -50.73
N LYS A 15 -3.64 27.16 -49.44
CA LYS A 15 -2.54 27.29 -48.47
C LYS A 15 -3.14 27.43 -47.07
N GLU A 16 -3.36 26.29 -46.42
CA GLU A 16 -3.42 26.26 -44.95
C GLU A 16 -2.06 25.81 -44.44
N ASP A 17 -1.46 26.65 -43.61
CA ASP A 17 -0.20 26.43 -42.95
C ASP A 17 -0.29 25.19 -42.03
N GLU A 18 0.45 24.14 -42.39
CA GLU A 18 0.75 23.03 -41.48
C GLU A 18 1.59 23.58 -40.31
N HIS A 19 0.91 23.93 -39.22
CA HIS A 19 1.53 23.93 -37.90
C HIS A 19 1.90 22.49 -37.55
N THR A 20 3.10 22.09 -37.95
CA THR A 20 3.75 20.85 -37.50
C THR A 20 3.93 20.93 -35.99
N ASN A 21 3.10 20.19 -35.27
CA ASN A 21 3.22 19.99 -33.83
C ASN A 21 4.35 18.97 -33.59
N PRO A 22 5.52 19.36 -33.06
CA PRO A 22 6.68 18.47 -33.00
C PRO A 22 6.61 17.55 -31.77
N ASN A 23 5.48 16.86 -31.56
CA ASN A 23 5.35 15.98 -30.40
C ASN A 23 4.50 14.72 -30.61
N GLU A 24 4.42 14.23 -31.85
CA GLU A 24 3.88 12.90 -32.15
C GLU A 24 4.97 12.04 -32.78
N ASN A 25 5.90 11.55 -31.95
CA ASN A 25 6.68 10.33 -32.22
C ASN A 25 7.51 9.91 -30.99
N LEU A 26 6.82 9.75 -29.86
CA LEU A 26 7.29 8.83 -28.82
C LEU A 26 6.30 7.66 -28.81
N SER A 27 6.65 6.64 -29.57
CA SER A 27 6.06 5.32 -29.51
C SER A 27 5.95 4.88 -28.05
N ASN A 28 4.72 4.78 -27.57
CA ASN A 28 4.39 4.60 -26.16
C ASN A 28 4.47 3.13 -25.69
N ASP A 29 5.23 2.29 -26.39
CA ASP A 29 5.26 0.83 -26.15
C ASP A 29 6.38 0.37 -25.21
N ASN A 30 7.04 1.29 -24.50
CA ASN A 30 8.11 0.97 -23.55
C ASN A 30 7.85 1.46 -22.12
N TYR A 31 6.60 1.77 -21.77
CA TYR A 31 6.23 1.92 -20.37
C TYR A 31 6.10 0.55 -19.73
N MET A 32 7.19 0.14 -19.08
CA MET A 32 7.20 -0.81 -17.97
C MET A 32 6.50 -2.14 -18.29
N ASN A 33 7.27 -3.10 -18.82
CA ASN A 33 7.02 -4.49 -18.50
C ASN A 33 7.29 -4.69 -16.98
N CYS A 34 6.35 -4.21 -16.16
CA CYS A 34 6.28 -4.55 -14.76
C CYS A 34 6.05 -6.05 -14.70
N ASN A 35 7.12 -6.82 -14.54
CA ASN A 35 7.06 -8.20 -14.04
C ASN A 35 6.56 -8.22 -12.57
N ALA A 36 5.58 -7.38 -12.22
CA ALA A 36 4.86 -7.50 -10.98
C ALA A 36 4.27 -8.91 -10.98
N PRO A 37 4.47 -9.70 -9.92
CA PRO A 37 3.87 -11.01 -9.84
C PRO A 37 2.35 -10.83 -9.92
N THR A 38 1.77 -11.16 -11.07
CA THR A 38 0.33 -11.32 -11.17
C THR A 38 -0.08 -12.46 -10.24
N GLN A 39 -1.20 -12.28 -9.53
CA GLN A 39 -1.75 -13.26 -8.59
C GLN A 39 -1.82 -14.69 -9.16
N ASP A 40 -1.90 -14.81 -10.49
CA ASP A 40 -1.92 -16.08 -11.24
C ASP A 40 -0.66 -16.94 -11.10
N LYS A 41 0.46 -16.42 -10.56
CA LYS A 41 1.73 -17.16 -10.45
C LYS A 41 2.12 -17.57 -9.03
N LEU A 42 1.35 -17.21 -8.01
CA LEU A 42 1.72 -17.48 -6.62
C LEU A 42 0.96 -18.71 -6.11
N ASP A 43 1.69 -19.79 -5.85
CA ASP A 43 1.18 -20.97 -5.16
C ASP A 43 0.89 -20.62 -3.70
N ASN A 44 -0.36 -20.20 -3.45
CA ASN A 44 -0.82 -19.78 -2.14
C ASN A 44 -0.72 -20.90 -1.10
N GLU A 45 -0.82 -22.17 -1.49
CA GLU A 45 -0.74 -23.31 -0.54
C GLU A 45 0.69 -23.51 -0.06
N ALA A 46 1.67 -23.49 -0.98
CA ALA A 46 3.09 -23.56 -0.64
C ALA A 46 3.54 -22.37 0.24
N ILE A 47 3.03 -21.17 -0.06
CA ILE A 47 3.29 -19.96 0.76
C ILE A 47 2.69 -20.13 2.15
N SER A 48 1.43 -20.55 2.24
CA SER A 48 0.74 -20.79 3.52
C SER A 48 1.56 -21.70 4.43
N GLY A 49 2.03 -22.84 3.91
CA GLY A 49 2.78 -23.82 4.70
C GLY A 49 4.11 -23.31 5.24
N LYS A 50 4.81 -22.43 4.51
CA LYS A 50 6.09 -21.85 4.96
C LYS A 50 5.92 -20.86 6.11
N TYR A 51 4.84 -20.09 6.10
CA TYR A 51 4.58 -19.03 7.07
C TYR A 51 3.55 -19.40 8.13
N GLU A 52 3.02 -20.63 8.12
CA GLU A 52 2.00 -21.05 9.07
C GLU A 52 2.56 -21.03 10.50
N ILE A 53 1.83 -20.37 11.37
CA ILE A 53 2.06 -20.32 12.81
C ILE A 53 0.90 -21.04 13.49
N GLU A 54 1.22 -21.88 14.47
CA GLU A 54 0.23 -22.49 15.34
C GLU A 54 -0.51 -21.40 16.13
N PRO A 55 -1.85 -21.35 16.11
CA PRO A 55 -2.64 -20.33 16.80
C PRO A 55 -2.28 -20.18 18.29
N GLU A 56 -1.88 -21.28 18.95
CA GLU A 56 -1.49 -21.31 20.36
C GLU A 56 -0.20 -20.54 20.64
N LYS A 57 0.64 -20.28 19.62
CA LYS A 57 1.85 -19.48 19.76
C LYS A 57 1.57 -17.98 19.70
N LEU A 58 0.36 -17.57 19.35
CA LEU A 58 0.00 -16.16 19.21
C LEU A 58 -0.99 -15.73 20.31
N GLU A 59 -0.58 -14.79 21.14
CA GLU A 59 -1.46 -14.11 22.08
C GLU A 59 -1.82 -12.72 21.56
N ILE A 60 -3.08 -12.46 21.24
CA ILE A 60 -3.55 -11.13 20.83
C ILE A 60 -3.82 -10.29 22.09
N ILE A 61 -3.11 -9.18 22.24
CA ILE A 61 -3.17 -8.34 23.45
C ILE A 61 -4.20 -7.21 23.30
N LYS A 62 -4.07 -6.39 22.26
CA LYS A 62 -4.81 -5.11 22.16
C LYS A 62 -4.95 -4.66 20.70
N VAL A 63 -6.11 -4.08 20.37
CA VAL A 63 -6.31 -3.37 19.09
C VAL A 63 -5.50 -2.06 19.08
N ILE A 64 -4.65 -1.87 18.07
CA ILE A 64 -3.94 -0.60 17.82
C ILE A 64 -4.59 0.26 16.76
N ARG A 65 -5.32 -0.37 15.83
CA ARG A 65 -6.04 0.34 14.79
C ARG A 65 -7.26 -0.44 14.37
N GLU A 66 -8.40 0.23 14.40
CA GLU A 66 -9.62 -0.30 13.81
C GLU A 66 -9.71 0.10 12.34
N GLY A 67 -9.97 -0.87 11.47
CA GLY A 67 -10.24 -0.64 10.05
C GLY A 67 -11.67 -0.94 9.70
N TYR A 68 -12.07 -0.71 8.45
CA TYR A 68 -13.43 -1.05 8.01
C TYR A 68 -13.60 -2.56 7.84
N TYR A 69 -12.60 -3.24 7.25
CA TYR A 69 -12.65 -4.68 6.95
C TYR A 69 -11.70 -5.54 7.79
N SER A 70 -10.71 -4.93 8.44
CA SER A 70 -9.72 -5.63 9.24
C SER A 70 -9.28 -4.73 10.38
N ASP A 71 -8.93 -5.33 11.51
CA ASP A 71 -8.31 -4.62 12.63
C ASP A 71 -6.83 -5.01 12.70
N VAL A 72 -6.03 -4.08 13.21
CA VAL A 72 -4.62 -4.33 13.53
C VAL A 72 -4.48 -4.33 15.04
N HIS A 73 -3.88 -5.39 15.55
CA HIS A 73 -3.64 -5.62 16.97
C HIS A 73 -2.13 -5.69 17.25
N ILE A 74 -1.74 -5.44 18.49
CA ILE A 74 -0.49 -5.95 19.04
C ILE A 74 -0.76 -7.37 19.55
N GLY A 75 0.13 -8.29 19.24
CA GLY A 75 0.19 -9.60 19.86
C GLY A 75 1.60 -9.96 20.33
N MET A 76 1.70 -11.03 21.13
CA MET A 76 2.96 -11.69 21.45
C MET A 76 3.04 -13.01 20.69
N LEU A 77 4.11 -13.17 19.91
CA LEU A 77 4.43 -14.42 19.24
C LEU A 77 5.47 -15.19 20.05
N SER A 78 5.12 -16.41 20.43
CA SER A 78 5.99 -17.32 21.17
C SER A 78 6.88 -18.12 20.20
N LEU A 79 8.18 -17.87 20.27
CA LEU A 79 9.20 -18.58 19.50
C LEU A 79 10.09 -19.41 20.43
N PRO A 80 10.84 -20.41 19.92
CA PRO A 80 11.77 -21.20 20.74
C PRO A 80 12.83 -20.36 21.47
N ILE A 81 13.17 -19.20 20.93
CA ILE A 81 14.16 -18.26 21.47
C ILE A 81 13.58 -17.22 22.44
N GLY A 82 12.25 -17.19 22.59
CA GLY A 82 11.54 -16.21 23.43
C GLY A 82 10.31 -15.62 22.74
N ASN A 83 9.67 -14.69 23.44
CA ASN A 83 8.45 -14.04 22.96
C ASN A 83 8.78 -12.68 22.35
N ILE A 84 8.21 -12.40 21.18
CA ILE A 84 8.40 -11.12 20.48
C ILE A 84 7.07 -10.41 20.26
N PRO A 85 7.02 -9.07 20.34
CA PRO A 85 5.83 -8.32 19.97
C PRO A 85 5.67 -8.33 18.45
N VAL A 86 4.42 -8.49 17.99
CA VAL A 86 4.07 -8.53 16.57
C VAL A 86 2.84 -7.66 16.29
N ALA A 87 2.78 -7.10 15.09
CA ALA A 87 1.56 -6.48 14.58
C ALA A 87 0.72 -7.56 13.87
N VAL A 88 -0.51 -7.75 14.34
CA VAL A 88 -1.44 -8.79 13.87
C VAL A 88 -2.58 -8.12 13.12
N LYS A 89 -2.67 -8.36 11.81
CA LYS A 89 -3.83 -7.96 11.01
C LYS A 89 -4.82 -9.12 10.97
N ALA A 90 -6.05 -8.88 11.43
CA ALA A 90 -7.11 -9.88 11.48
C ALA A 90 -8.37 -9.35 10.79
N ALA A 91 -9.13 -10.24 10.15
CA ALA A 91 -10.43 -9.90 9.58
C ALA A 91 -11.43 -9.51 10.69
N LYS A 92 -12.33 -8.56 10.42
CA LYS A 92 -13.37 -8.20 11.38
C LYS A 92 -14.39 -9.33 11.55
N THR A 93 -14.58 -9.79 12.79
CA THR A 93 -15.62 -10.78 13.14
C THR A 93 -17.02 -10.18 13.18
N LYS A 94 -17.14 -8.88 13.50
CA LYS A 94 -18.40 -8.13 13.51
C LYS A 94 -18.56 -7.35 12.20
N THR A 95 -19.09 -8.03 11.19
CA THR A 95 -19.52 -7.41 9.94
C THR A 95 -20.92 -6.85 10.13
N GLY A 96 -21.22 -5.64 9.65
CA GLY A 96 -22.57 -5.03 9.68
C GLY A 96 -23.61 -5.73 8.79
N ALA A 97 -23.45 -7.03 8.58
CA ALA A 97 -24.28 -7.87 7.75
C ALA A 97 -25.68 -7.98 8.34
N LYS A 98 -26.70 -7.96 7.48
CA LYS A 98 -28.10 -8.05 7.87
C LYS A 98 -28.55 -9.50 8.05
N ASN A 99 -27.84 -10.45 7.44
CA ASN A 99 -28.12 -11.87 7.53
C ASN A 99 -26.83 -12.72 7.51
N TRP A 100 -26.99 -14.05 7.66
CA TRP A 100 -25.89 -15.01 7.71
C TRP A 100 -25.12 -15.14 6.39
N GLU A 101 -25.83 -15.22 5.27
CA GLU A 101 -25.24 -15.39 3.93
C GLU A 101 -24.33 -14.21 3.57
N GLU A 102 -24.80 -12.98 3.83
CA GLU A 102 -24.01 -11.77 3.63
C GLU A 102 -22.78 -11.75 4.56
N SER A 103 -22.91 -12.22 5.80
CA SER A 103 -21.77 -12.33 6.72
C SER A 103 -20.71 -13.31 6.22
N GLU A 104 -21.11 -14.47 5.70
CA GLU A 104 -20.19 -15.47 5.15
C GLU A 104 -19.52 -14.98 3.86
N ASP A 105 -20.24 -14.33 2.96
CA ASP A 105 -19.66 -13.74 1.76
C ASP A 105 -18.65 -12.63 2.07
N ILE A 106 -18.91 -11.81 3.09
CA ILE A 106 -17.96 -10.79 3.56
C ILE A 106 -16.72 -11.46 4.15
N ARG A 107 -16.89 -12.47 5.02
CA ARG A 107 -15.77 -13.22 5.61
C ARG A 107 -14.91 -13.90 4.57
N LYS A 108 -15.53 -14.52 3.56
CA LYS A 108 -14.83 -15.16 2.45
C LYS A 108 -13.97 -14.16 1.68
N ARG A 109 -14.52 -12.97 1.38
CA ARG A 109 -13.77 -11.89 0.72
C ARG A 109 -12.65 -11.33 1.57
N GLN A 110 -12.87 -11.10 2.86
CA GLN A 110 -11.84 -10.64 3.80
C GLN A 110 -10.69 -11.65 3.92
N ARG A 111 -11.02 -12.94 4.04
CA ARG A 111 -10.03 -14.02 4.10
C ARG A 111 -9.23 -14.11 2.79
N GLN A 112 -9.87 -13.95 1.63
CA GLN A 112 -9.17 -13.93 0.35
C GLN A 112 -8.22 -12.73 0.26
N ALA A 113 -8.66 -11.54 0.65
CA ALA A 113 -7.81 -10.34 0.65
C ALA A 113 -6.57 -10.49 1.55
N LEU A 114 -6.72 -11.11 2.72
CA LEU A 114 -5.58 -11.39 3.61
C LEU A 114 -4.64 -12.46 3.03
N ARG A 115 -5.15 -13.44 2.29
CA ARG A 115 -4.32 -14.40 1.54
C ARG A 115 -3.54 -13.72 0.42
N ASP A 116 -4.19 -12.84 -0.33
CA ASP A 116 -3.53 -12.08 -1.38
C ASP A 116 -2.41 -11.20 -0.80
N GLU A 117 -2.66 -10.55 0.33
CA GLU A 117 -1.67 -9.76 1.06
C GLU A 117 -0.51 -10.62 1.58
N LEU A 118 -0.78 -11.81 2.13
CA LEU A 118 0.25 -12.78 2.51
C LEU A 118 1.16 -13.13 1.33
N SER A 119 0.58 -13.39 0.16
CA SER A 119 1.34 -13.76 -1.04
C SER A 119 2.21 -12.61 -1.55
N ILE A 120 1.74 -11.37 -1.47
CA ILE A 120 2.55 -10.18 -1.77
C ILE A 120 3.74 -10.09 -0.81
N PHE A 121 3.51 -10.18 0.51
CA PHE A 121 4.59 -10.13 1.50
C PHE A 121 5.61 -11.26 1.30
N ALA A 122 5.14 -12.49 1.10
CA ALA A 122 5.98 -13.64 0.87
C ALA A 122 6.87 -13.47 -0.36
N HIS A 123 6.33 -12.88 -1.43
CA HIS A 123 7.08 -12.59 -2.64
C HIS A 123 8.13 -11.50 -2.41
N LEU A 124 7.78 -10.40 -1.75
CA LEU A 124 8.70 -9.30 -1.42
C LEU A 124 9.87 -9.77 -0.53
N GLN A 125 9.63 -10.70 0.37
CA GLN A 125 10.68 -11.31 1.19
C GLN A 125 11.48 -12.40 0.48
N SER A 126 10.96 -12.98 -0.59
CA SER A 126 11.70 -14.00 -1.36
C SER A 126 12.67 -13.37 -2.35
N SER A 127 12.41 -12.13 -2.79
CA SER A 127 13.28 -11.39 -3.72
C SER A 127 14.53 -10.82 -3.05
N THR A 128 14.55 -10.72 -1.72
CA THR A 128 15.68 -10.22 -0.92
C THR A 128 16.00 -11.21 0.18
N ALA A 129 17.23 -11.70 0.26
CA ALA A 129 17.62 -12.67 1.29
C ALA A 129 17.41 -12.08 2.70
N GLY A 130 16.29 -12.43 3.35
CA GLY A 130 15.91 -11.93 4.68
C GLY A 130 14.99 -10.69 4.70
N GLY A 131 14.47 -10.27 3.55
CA GLY A 131 13.65 -9.05 3.43
C GLY A 131 14.50 -7.77 3.35
N HIS A 132 13.84 -6.64 3.02
CA HIS A 132 14.48 -5.32 2.98
C HIS A 132 14.22 -4.56 4.29
N GLU A 133 15.22 -3.86 4.83
CA GLU A 133 15.13 -3.20 6.15
C GLU A 133 14.05 -2.11 6.24
N ASN A 134 13.78 -1.41 5.13
CA ASN A 134 12.74 -0.37 5.05
C ASN A 134 11.37 -0.89 4.61
N VAL A 135 11.18 -2.20 4.52
CA VAL A 135 9.90 -2.84 4.17
C VAL A 135 9.46 -3.73 5.32
N LEU A 136 8.20 -3.60 5.71
CA LEU A 136 7.64 -4.35 6.82
C LEU A 136 7.83 -5.86 6.62
N LYS A 137 8.43 -6.52 7.60
CA LYS A 137 8.69 -7.95 7.56
C LYS A 137 7.46 -8.76 7.97
N LEU A 138 7.07 -9.68 7.11
CA LEU A 138 6.20 -10.80 7.45
C LEU A 138 6.94 -11.78 8.37
N LEU A 139 6.28 -12.16 9.45
CA LEU A 139 6.79 -13.12 10.43
C LEU A 139 6.02 -14.44 10.37
N GLY A 140 4.75 -14.39 9.96
CA GLY A 140 3.91 -15.58 9.84
C GLY A 140 2.46 -15.26 9.52
N ALA A 141 1.66 -16.31 9.39
CA ALA A 141 0.21 -16.24 9.24
C ALA A 141 -0.46 -17.42 9.99
N THR A 142 -1.70 -17.23 10.45
CA THR A 142 -2.59 -18.35 10.78
C THR A 142 -3.55 -18.49 9.61
N THR A 143 -3.47 -19.59 8.87
CA THR A 143 -4.25 -19.75 7.63
C THR A 143 -5.23 -20.92 7.67
N THR A 144 -5.11 -21.75 8.72
CA THR A 144 -5.96 -22.90 8.98
C THR A 144 -7.45 -22.53 9.04
N ILE A 145 -8.30 -23.30 8.34
CA ILE A 145 -9.75 -23.04 8.16
C ILE A 145 -10.51 -22.92 9.49
N ARG A 146 -10.05 -23.62 10.53
CA ARG A 146 -10.69 -23.70 11.85
C ARG A 146 -10.40 -22.51 12.75
N THR A 147 -9.48 -21.64 12.34
CA THR A 147 -9.08 -20.45 13.09
C THR A 147 -9.30 -19.19 12.27
N ASP A 148 -9.34 -18.06 12.96
CA ASP A 148 -9.35 -16.78 12.27
C ASP A 148 -8.05 -16.59 11.49
N PHE A 149 -8.17 -16.01 10.29
CA PHE A 149 -7.01 -15.73 9.46
C PHE A 149 -6.31 -14.49 10.01
N CYS A 150 -5.07 -14.65 10.45
CA CYS A 150 -4.24 -13.56 10.96
C CYS A 150 -2.96 -13.47 10.15
N LEU A 151 -2.56 -12.25 9.81
CA LEU A 151 -1.25 -11.95 9.21
C LEU A 151 -0.39 -11.28 10.28
N MET A 152 0.80 -11.82 10.54
CA MET A 152 1.74 -11.32 11.54
C MET A 152 2.94 -10.66 10.89
N THR A 153 3.20 -9.43 11.30
CA THR A 153 4.33 -8.63 10.84
C THR A 153 5.12 -8.11 12.01
N GLU A 154 6.34 -7.61 11.76
CA GLU A 154 7.11 -6.94 12.80
C GLU A 154 6.33 -5.76 13.41
N TYR A 155 6.50 -5.57 14.72
CA TYR A 155 5.87 -4.47 15.42
C TYR A 155 6.76 -3.22 15.41
N CYS A 156 6.27 -2.13 14.82
CA CYS A 156 6.94 -0.84 14.84
C CYS A 156 6.42 0.00 16.02
N GLU A 157 7.22 0.13 17.08
CA GLU A 157 6.84 0.82 18.32
C GLU A 157 6.43 2.29 18.10
N CYS A 158 7.09 2.99 17.19
CA CYS A 158 6.79 4.39 16.88
C CYS A 158 5.52 4.60 16.03
N GLY A 159 4.88 3.51 15.55
CA GLY A 159 3.69 3.58 14.72
C GLY A 159 3.92 4.23 13.35
N SER A 160 2.93 4.98 12.85
CA SER A 160 3.05 5.64 11.55
C SER A 160 3.93 6.89 11.62
N MET A 161 4.77 7.07 10.60
CA MET A 161 5.64 8.25 10.46
C MET A 161 4.86 9.57 10.59
N ASP A 162 3.69 9.67 9.95
CA ASP A 162 2.82 10.85 10.04
C ASP A 162 2.45 11.20 11.49
N ARG A 163 2.02 10.22 12.30
CA ARG A 163 1.66 10.44 13.71
C ARG A 163 2.89 10.80 14.54
N PHE A 164 4.00 10.13 14.28
CA PHE A 164 5.26 10.38 14.96
C PHE A 164 5.75 11.83 14.72
N LEU A 165 5.79 12.27 13.46
CA LEU A 165 6.20 13.62 13.08
C LEU A 165 5.25 14.68 13.65
N GLN A 166 3.93 14.47 13.57
CA GLN A 166 2.96 15.39 14.17
C GLN A 166 3.12 15.52 15.69
N ALA A 167 3.41 14.42 16.39
CA ALA A 167 3.66 14.45 17.83
C ALA A 167 4.93 15.24 18.17
N LYS A 168 6.01 15.04 17.39
CA LYS A 168 7.26 15.79 17.56
C LYS A 168 7.09 17.27 17.27
N TRP A 169 6.33 17.63 16.24
CA TRP A 169 5.99 19.02 15.92
C TRP A 169 5.21 19.71 17.05
N LYS A 170 4.15 19.06 17.56
CA LYS A 170 3.33 19.63 18.66
C LYS A 170 4.10 19.80 19.96
N ASN A 171 5.07 18.92 20.22
CA ASN A 171 5.87 18.94 21.43
C ASN A 171 7.12 19.83 21.31
N GLY A 172 7.24 20.62 20.24
CA GLY A 172 8.36 21.54 20.05
C GLY A 172 9.70 20.84 19.83
N HIS A 173 9.74 19.56 19.47
CA HIS A 173 11.01 18.83 19.28
C HIS A 173 11.71 19.13 17.95
N PHE A 174 11.07 19.91 17.07
CA PHE A 174 11.73 20.54 15.93
C PHE A 174 11.97 22.00 16.31
N GLU A 175 12.84 22.25 17.29
CA GLU A 175 13.37 23.60 17.56
C GLU A 175 14.43 23.96 16.52
N ASP A 176 14.12 23.80 15.23
CA ASP A 176 14.92 24.46 14.21
C ASP A 176 14.43 25.91 14.14
N GLU A 177 14.93 26.75 15.05
CA GLU A 177 14.86 28.19 14.82
C GLU A 177 15.75 28.50 13.61
N LEU A 178 15.10 28.78 12.47
CA LEU A 178 15.73 29.47 11.35
C LEU A 178 16.13 30.88 11.83
N VAL A 179 17.32 31.00 12.41
CA VAL A 179 17.87 32.29 12.80
C VAL A 179 18.49 32.92 11.56
N PHE A 180 17.90 34.02 11.10
CA PHE A 180 18.52 34.88 10.11
C PHE A 180 19.55 35.77 10.80
N GLU A 181 20.82 35.43 10.69
CA GLU A 181 21.90 36.30 11.15
C GLU A 181 22.11 37.41 10.11
N ALA A 182 21.42 38.54 10.35
CA ALA A 182 21.44 39.70 9.47
C ALA A 182 22.84 40.28 9.21
N ASN A 183 23.83 39.92 10.04
CA ASN A 183 25.20 40.40 9.92
C ASN A 183 26.01 39.67 8.83
N GLU A 184 25.58 38.48 8.39
CA GLU A 184 26.32 37.67 7.41
C GLU A 184 25.50 37.30 6.15
N ASN A 185 24.23 37.75 6.04
CA ASN A 185 23.31 37.31 4.98
C ASN A 185 23.28 35.78 4.81
N LYS A 186 23.38 35.06 5.94
CA LYS A 186 23.47 33.61 5.97
C LYS A 186 22.33 33.04 6.78
N ILE A 187 21.72 32.00 6.24
CA ILE A 187 20.76 31.17 6.96
C ILE A 187 21.57 30.07 7.65
N VAL A 188 21.49 30.01 8.98
CA VAL A 188 22.19 29.00 9.78
C VAL A 188 21.16 28.19 10.55
N TRP A 189 21.34 26.87 10.54
CA TRP A 189 20.57 25.96 11.37
C TRP A 189 21.16 25.99 12.78
N LYS A 190 20.36 26.35 13.78
CA LYS A 190 20.72 26.21 15.18
C LYS A 190 20.25 24.83 15.64
N VAL A 191 21.21 23.95 15.90
CA VAL A 191 20.98 22.64 16.57
C VAL A 191 21.28 22.79 18.05
#